data_AF-D7TD75-F1
#
_entry.id   AF-D7TD75-F1
#
_cell.length_a   1.000
_cell.length_b   1.000
_cell.length_c   1.000
_cell.angle_alpha   90.00
_cell.angle_beta   90.00
_cell.angle_gamma   90.00
#
_symmetry.space_group_name_H-M   'P 1'
#
loop_
_entity.id
_entity.type
_entity.pdbx_description
1 polymer ?
#
loop_
_entity_poly.entity_id
_entity_poly.type
_entity_poly.pdbx_seq_one_letter_code
_entity_poly.pdbx_strand_id
1 'polypeptide(L)'
;MEVQQVLCMKGGDGEASYANNSLLQKKVILEVKPILEESITELYCKTFSECLKIADLGCSSGPNTFLPLWEIIDCIGATCSRFSREPPAFQIFLNDLPQNDFNAIFESLARFYERIEKEKEGMSRQCFIAGVPGSFHRRLFPDRSIHFFHSSYSLHWLSQVPEGLVSESGTPLNKGNIHLTVTTPPSVHKAYLNQFERDFTAFLRLRSQEIIPGGHMLLTLLGSDGNGQNSSTDGLYKICELISMTLKDMVTEGSIQESELDSLNIPLFMPSPEQVRSVIQRESSFTLLRLETFKLDWADNIDDGNKDQVFDKYGRAKYVVMYIRAVGEPILASHFGGAVMDSLFHRFFMKVVENIETGKGIYTNLVISLSRNGTAAKLLQGMTVALHFYKAISICMKRKKNSKQLRAAMEVQQVLCMNGGDGETRYASNSLFQKKVILEVKPMLEESITELYCTTFPECLKIADLGCSSGPNTLLPLWEIVECIGRSCVRLSRKPPMFQVFLNDLPHNDFNSIFRSLGSFYEKLEKEKEKEGGEVWRMFDCRNARIFP
;
A
#
# COMPACT_ATOMS: atom_id res chain seq x y z
N MET A 1 -2.28 -17.15 11.57
CA MET A 1 -2.92 -16.09 10.76
C MET A 1 -1.98 -15.69 9.64
N GLU A 2 -2.40 -15.84 8.39
CA GLU A 2 -1.64 -15.32 7.24
C GLU A 2 -1.98 -13.85 7.00
N VAL A 3 -1.07 -12.95 7.39
CA VAL A 3 -1.31 -11.49 7.38
C VAL A 3 -1.73 -10.98 6.00
N GLN A 4 -1.09 -11.48 4.93
CA GLN A 4 -1.40 -11.08 3.56
C GLN A 4 -2.81 -11.45 3.12
N GLN A 5 -3.51 -12.35 3.81
CA GLN A 5 -4.86 -12.76 3.45
C GLN A 5 -5.96 -11.99 4.21
N VAL A 6 -5.63 -11.39 5.34
CA VAL A 6 -6.61 -10.80 6.27
C VAL A 6 -6.40 -9.32 6.53
N LEU A 7 -5.19 -8.80 6.28
CA LEU A 7 -4.88 -7.39 6.47
C LEU A 7 -5.39 -6.59 5.27
N CYS A 8 -6.49 -5.88 5.48
CA CYS A 8 -6.97 -4.83 4.60
C CYS A 8 -7.76 -3.82 5.44
N MET A 9 -7.98 -2.63 4.88
CA MET A 9 -8.92 -1.69 5.46
C MET A 9 -10.35 -2.09 5.10
N LYS A 10 -11.34 -1.73 5.92
CA LYS A 10 -12.75 -2.01 5.63
C LYS A 10 -13.17 -1.27 4.36
N GLY A 11 -13.35 -2.04 3.28
CA GLY A 11 -13.74 -1.53 1.96
C GLY A 11 -15.19 -1.03 1.88
N GLY A 12 -15.60 -0.62 0.68
CA GLY A 12 -16.93 -0.09 0.39
C GLY A 12 -17.17 1.34 0.88
N ASP A 13 -18.43 1.75 0.85
CA ASP A 13 -18.91 3.11 1.08
C ASP A 13 -19.85 3.25 2.30
N GLY A 14 -20.00 2.20 3.10
CA GLY A 14 -20.83 2.20 4.32
C GLY A 14 -20.30 3.09 5.45
N GLU A 15 -21.11 3.31 6.49
CA GLU A 15 -20.76 4.23 7.61
C GLU A 15 -19.44 3.86 8.28
N ALA A 16 -19.12 2.56 8.38
CA ALA A 16 -17.89 2.05 9.00
C ALA A 16 -16.73 1.82 8.02
N SER A 17 -16.86 2.22 6.74
CA SER A 17 -15.80 2.01 5.76
C SER A 17 -14.61 2.94 6.01
N TYR A 18 -13.43 2.52 5.55
CA TYR A 18 -12.21 3.32 5.65
C TYR A 18 -12.29 4.61 4.84
N ALA A 19 -12.95 4.57 3.68
CA ALA A 19 -13.16 5.76 2.85
C ALA A 19 -13.87 6.89 3.63
N ASN A 20 -14.82 6.54 4.52
CA ASN A 20 -15.58 7.50 5.32
C ASN A 20 -14.93 7.83 6.69
N ASN A 21 -13.92 7.07 7.11
CA ASN A 21 -13.33 7.19 8.45
C ASN A 21 -11.80 7.34 8.42
N SER A 22 -11.26 8.06 7.43
CA SER A 22 -9.80 8.22 7.26
C SER A 22 -9.33 9.69 7.35
N LEU A 23 -10.07 10.54 8.05
CA LEU A 23 -9.73 11.97 8.21
C LEU A 23 -8.41 12.19 8.99
N LEU A 24 -8.07 11.31 9.92
CA LEU A 24 -6.79 11.39 10.64
C LEU A 24 -5.61 11.16 9.67
N GLN A 25 -5.72 10.16 8.80
CA GLN A 25 -4.70 9.85 7.79
C GLN A 25 -4.59 10.97 6.74
N LYS A 26 -5.72 11.60 6.37
CA LYS A 26 -5.74 12.82 5.55
C LYS A 26 -4.92 13.93 6.21
N LYS A 27 -5.10 14.16 7.50
CA LYS A 27 -4.35 15.17 8.27
C LYS A 27 -2.86 14.87 8.27
N VAL A 28 -2.46 13.63 8.50
CA VAL A 28 -1.06 13.19 8.46
C VAL A 28 -0.42 13.50 7.10
N ILE A 29 -1.09 13.15 5.99
CA ILE A 29 -0.58 13.43 4.64
C ILE A 29 -0.38 14.94 4.44
N LEU A 30 -1.31 15.77 4.91
CA LEU A 30 -1.22 17.23 4.79
C LEU A 30 -0.16 17.85 5.71
N GLU A 31 0.09 17.32 6.91
CA GLU A 31 1.19 17.75 7.78
C GLU A 31 2.55 17.43 7.17
N VAL A 32 2.66 16.31 6.45
CA VAL A 32 3.91 15.87 5.80
C VAL A 32 4.13 16.53 4.44
N LYS A 33 3.11 17.18 3.88
CA LYS A 33 3.16 17.84 2.56
C LYS A 33 4.42 18.70 2.32
N PRO A 34 4.90 19.54 3.25
CA PRO A 34 6.10 20.36 3.00
C PRO A 34 7.35 19.51 2.72
N ILE A 35 7.49 18.36 3.40
CA ILE A 35 8.63 17.44 3.22
C ILE A 35 8.48 16.67 1.90
N LEU A 36 7.25 16.36 1.50
CA LEU A 36 6.93 15.79 0.19
C LEU A 36 7.34 16.72 -0.94
N GLU A 37 6.89 17.98 -0.89
CA GLU A 37 7.21 19.00 -1.89
C GLU A 37 8.73 19.23 -2.01
N GLU A 38 9.44 19.31 -0.88
CA GLU A 38 10.90 19.41 -0.87
C GLU A 38 11.55 18.20 -1.55
N SER A 39 11.18 16.99 -1.12
CA SER A 39 11.80 15.74 -1.58
C SER A 39 11.57 15.51 -3.07
N ILE A 40 10.36 15.79 -3.58
CA ILE A 40 10.03 15.58 -4.99
C ILE A 40 10.62 16.66 -5.90
N THR A 41 10.69 17.91 -5.41
CA THR A 41 11.33 19.02 -6.14
C THR A 41 12.82 18.78 -6.28
N GLU A 42 13.50 18.33 -5.21
CA GLU A 42 14.92 18.01 -5.25
C GLU A 42 15.22 16.87 -6.25
N LEU A 43 14.42 15.80 -6.20
CA LEU A 43 14.55 14.68 -7.13
C LEU A 43 14.36 15.13 -8.59
N TYR A 44 13.29 15.88 -8.86
CA TYR A 44 12.98 16.31 -10.21
C TYR A 44 14.03 17.28 -10.76
N CYS A 45 14.48 18.25 -9.97
CA CYS A 45 15.53 19.19 -10.39
C CYS A 45 16.89 18.52 -10.67
N LYS A 46 17.15 17.33 -10.10
CA LYS A 46 18.38 16.56 -10.38
C LYS A 46 18.27 15.71 -11.64
N THR A 47 17.06 15.29 -12.00
CA THR A 47 16.84 14.28 -13.05
C THR A 47 16.25 14.86 -14.33
N PHE A 48 15.38 15.89 -14.20
CA PHE A 48 14.55 16.43 -15.28
C PHE A 48 13.91 15.33 -16.14
N SER A 49 13.49 14.24 -15.50
CA SER A 49 13.00 13.04 -16.19
C SER A 49 11.77 13.37 -17.03
N GLU A 50 11.74 12.92 -18.28
CA GLU A 50 10.59 13.05 -19.18
C GLU A 50 9.40 12.20 -18.72
N CYS A 51 9.66 11.13 -17.95
CA CYS A 51 8.64 10.29 -17.35
C CYS A 51 8.98 10.03 -15.89
N LEU A 52 8.24 10.69 -14.99
CA LEU A 52 8.38 10.53 -13.55
C LEU A 52 7.55 9.34 -13.08
N LYS A 53 8.24 8.32 -12.59
CA LYS A 53 7.62 7.07 -12.11
C LYS A 53 7.52 7.07 -10.59
N ILE A 54 6.30 7.02 -10.08
CA ILE A 54 5.98 7.16 -8.66
C ILE A 54 5.23 5.91 -8.21
N ALA A 55 5.53 5.41 -7.02
CA ALA A 55 4.76 4.33 -6.41
C ALA A 55 4.34 4.71 -4.99
N ASP A 56 3.05 4.55 -4.69
CA ASP A 56 2.48 4.70 -3.35
C ASP A 56 2.27 3.31 -2.74
N LEU A 57 2.96 3.02 -1.64
CA LEU A 57 3.01 1.70 -1.01
C LEU A 57 2.10 1.62 0.22
N GLY A 58 1.03 0.85 0.10
CA GLY A 58 -0.08 0.81 1.07
C GLY A 58 -1.05 1.96 0.85
N CYS A 59 -1.59 2.06 -0.38
CA CYS A 59 -2.44 3.18 -0.81
C CYS A 59 -3.87 3.14 -0.25
N SER A 60 -4.28 2.00 0.33
CA SER A 60 -5.65 1.72 0.79
C SER A 60 -6.68 1.99 -0.32
N SER A 61 -7.92 2.31 0.06
CA SER A 61 -8.98 2.80 -0.82
C SER A 61 -9.59 4.10 -0.28
N GLY A 62 -10.42 4.75 -1.12
CA GLY A 62 -11.13 5.97 -0.75
C GLY A 62 -10.39 7.27 -1.10
N PRO A 63 -10.81 8.40 -0.53
CA PRO A 63 -10.38 9.73 -1.01
C PRO A 63 -8.90 10.03 -0.78
N ASN A 64 -8.26 9.39 0.21
CA ASN A 64 -6.87 9.65 0.55
C ASN A 64 -5.88 9.04 -0.43
N THR A 65 -6.26 8.00 -1.18
CA THR A 65 -5.39 7.30 -2.15
C THR A 65 -4.79 8.26 -3.19
N PHE A 66 -5.55 9.26 -3.65
CA PHE A 66 -5.08 10.22 -4.65
C PHE A 66 -4.44 11.48 -4.07
N LEU A 67 -4.53 11.70 -2.76
CA LEU A 67 -4.10 12.96 -2.15
C LEU A 67 -2.58 13.18 -2.30
N PRO A 68 -1.68 12.24 -1.94
CA PRO A 68 -0.24 12.44 -2.16
C PRO A 68 0.12 12.65 -3.62
N LEU A 69 -0.56 11.95 -4.53
CA LEU A 69 -0.35 12.06 -5.98
C LEU A 69 -0.74 13.43 -6.51
N TRP A 70 -1.87 13.95 -6.04
CA TRP A 70 -2.32 15.30 -6.36
C TRP A 70 -1.28 16.35 -5.96
N GLU A 71 -0.77 16.26 -4.73
CA GLU A 71 0.26 17.18 -4.24
C GLU A 71 1.57 17.08 -5.04
N ILE A 72 1.98 15.87 -5.44
CA ILE A 72 3.16 15.67 -6.30
C ILE A 72 2.96 16.31 -7.68
N ILE A 73 1.83 16.03 -8.35
CA ILE A 73 1.54 16.56 -9.68
C ILE A 73 1.51 18.10 -9.64
N ASP A 74 0.89 18.68 -8.60
CA ASP A 74 0.86 20.13 -8.41
C ASP A 74 2.26 20.73 -8.20
N CYS A 75 3.05 20.12 -7.32
CA CYS A 75 4.40 20.56 -7.01
C CYS A 75 5.31 20.53 -8.25
N ILE A 76 5.23 19.45 -9.04
CA ILE A 76 6.01 19.33 -10.28
C ILE A 76 5.50 20.30 -11.35
N GLY A 77 4.19 20.48 -11.51
CA GLY A 77 3.63 21.46 -12.44
C GLY A 77 4.09 22.89 -12.13
N ALA A 78 4.05 23.28 -10.86
CA ALA A 78 4.57 24.57 -10.40
C ALA A 78 6.09 24.69 -10.64
N THR A 79 6.85 23.62 -10.38
CA THR A 79 8.29 23.59 -10.63
C THR A 79 8.62 23.75 -12.12
N CYS A 80 7.94 23.02 -13.00
CA CYS A 80 8.14 23.10 -14.45
C CYS A 80 7.81 24.48 -15.00
N SER A 81 6.70 25.09 -14.55
CA SER A 81 6.31 26.45 -14.91
C SER A 81 7.41 27.46 -14.59
N ARG A 82 8.07 27.33 -13.43
CA ARG A 82 9.20 28.19 -13.03
C ARG A 82 10.43 28.03 -13.91
N PHE A 83 10.67 26.83 -14.44
CA PHE A 83 11.76 26.56 -15.37
C PHE A 83 11.37 26.76 -16.84
N SER A 84 10.14 27.23 -17.12
CA SER A 84 9.59 27.33 -18.48
C SER A 84 9.69 26.02 -19.27
N ARG A 85 9.34 24.91 -18.60
CA ARG A 85 9.34 23.56 -19.16
C ARG A 85 7.93 22.99 -19.21
N GLU A 86 7.69 22.17 -20.21
CA GLU A 86 6.55 21.26 -20.19
C GLU A 86 6.73 20.24 -19.07
N PRO A 87 5.68 19.93 -18.30
CA PRO A 87 5.80 18.92 -17.26
C PRO A 87 5.91 17.49 -17.84
N PRO A 88 6.43 16.55 -17.04
CA PRO A 88 6.72 15.21 -17.50
C PRO A 88 5.47 14.33 -17.54
N ALA A 89 5.57 13.20 -18.26
CA ALA A 89 4.62 12.11 -18.07
C ALA A 89 4.73 11.55 -16.64
N PHE A 90 3.60 11.35 -15.98
CA PHE A 90 3.52 10.66 -14.70
C PHE A 90 3.08 9.22 -14.93
N GLN A 91 3.90 8.27 -14.49
CA GLN A 91 3.49 6.87 -14.38
C GLN A 91 3.40 6.52 -12.90
N ILE A 92 2.18 6.28 -12.44
CA ILE A 92 1.86 6.14 -11.03
C ILE A 92 1.41 4.71 -10.75
N PHE A 93 1.96 4.14 -9.69
CA PHE A 93 1.67 2.80 -9.23
C PHE A 93 1.05 2.84 -7.83
N LEU A 94 -0.20 2.41 -7.71
CA LEU A 94 -0.91 2.30 -6.44
C LEU A 94 -0.76 0.88 -5.91
N ASN A 95 0.09 0.68 -4.90
CA ASN A 95 0.33 -0.64 -4.32
C ASN A 95 -0.47 -0.84 -3.03
N ASP A 96 -1.09 -2.01 -2.92
CA ASP A 96 -1.65 -2.52 -1.66
C ASP A 96 -1.74 -4.06 -1.71
N LEU A 97 -2.16 -4.70 -0.62
CA LEU A 97 -2.40 -6.14 -0.58
C LEU A 97 -3.56 -6.53 -1.51
N PRO A 98 -3.58 -7.78 -2.04
CA PRO A 98 -4.63 -8.21 -2.99
C PRO A 98 -6.08 -8.09 -2.50
N GLN A 99 -6.28 -8.02 -1.18
CA GLN A 99 -7.57 -7.92 -0.50
C GLN A 99 -8.08 -6.48 -0.41
N ASN A 100 -7.24 -5.48 -0.68
CA ASN A 100 -7.63 -4.07 -0.72
C ASN A 100 -8.70 -3.84 -1.80
N ASP A 101 -9.55 -2.85 -1.60
CA ASP A 101 -10.66 -2.50 -2.50
C ASP A 101 -10.17 -1.65 -3.68
N PHE A 102 -9.46 -2.28 -4.62
CA PHE A 102 -8.96 -1.63 -5.84
C PHE A 102 -10.08 -1.24 -6.79
N ASN A 103 -11.19 -1.96 -6.81
CA ASN A 103 -12.37 -1.60 -7.60
C ASN A 103 -12.88 -0.21 -7.23
N ALA A 104 -13.01 0.10 -5.93
CA ALA A 104 -13.38 1.44 -5.49
C ALA A 104 -12.39 2.53 -5.96
N ILE A 105 -11.09 2.21 -6.01
CA ILE A 105 -10.07 3.12 -6.55
C ILE A 105 -10.32 3.34 -8.05
N PHE A 106 -10.47 2.27 -8.84
CA PHE A 106 -10.63 2.36 -10.29
C PHE A 106 -11.92 3.08 -10.69
N GLU A 107 -13.03 2.85 -9.99
CA GLU A 107 -14.28 3.57 -10.22
C GLU A 107 -14.15 5.08 -9.95
N SER A 108 -13.26 5.47 -9.06
CA SER A 108 -13.01 6.89 -8.75
C SER A 108 -11.98 7.56 -9.67
N LEU A 109 -11.25 6.81 -10.51
CA LEU A 109 -10.25 7.35 -11.44
C LEU A 109 -10.84 8.36 -12.43
N ALA A 110 -12.03 8.09 -12.97
CA ALA A 110 -12.67 9.00 -13.93
C ALA A 110 -12.86 10.41 -13.33
N ARG A 111 -13.39 10.48 -12.10
CA ARG A 111 -13.55 11.75 -11.36
C ARG A 111 -12.21 12.42 -11.06
N PHE A 112 -11.18 11.63 -10.76
CA PHE A 112 -9.83 12.15 -10.54
C PHE A 112 -9.25 12.78 -11.82
N TYR A 113 -9.32 12.08 -12.95
CA TYR A 113 -8.85 12.59 -14.24
C TYR A 113 -9.60 13.83 -14.70
N GLU A 114 -10.94 13.85 -14.57
CA GLU A 114 -11.72 15.05 -14.83
C GLU A 114 -11.28 16.24 -13.98
N ARG A 115 -10.95 16.00 -12.71
CA ARG A 115 -10.48 17.05 -11.81
C ARG A 115 -9.10 17.56 -12.23
N ILE A 116 -8.17 16.67 -12.62
CA ILE A 116 -6.89 17.08 -13.21
C ILE A 116 -7.13 17.93 -14.45
N GLU A 117 -7.98 17.49 -15.38
CA GLU A 117 -8.26 18.25 -16.61
C GLU A 117 -8.84 19.64 -16.33
N LYS A 118 -9.73 19.76 -15.34
CA LYS A 118 -10.37 21.02 -14.97
C LYS A 118 -9.45 21.98 -14.20
N GLU A 119 -8.52 21.46 -13.39
CA GLU A 119 -7.75 22.27 -12.43
C GLU A 119 -6.26 22.35 -12.73
N LYS A 120 -5.73 21.49 -13.62
CA LYS A 120 -4.31 21.36 -13.98
C LYS A 120 -4.15 21.34 -15.50
N GLU A 121 -4.34 22.49 -16.14
CA GLU A 121 -4.19 22.65 -17.60
C GLU A 121 -2.84 22.08 -18.08
N GLY A 122 -2.87 21.28 -19.16
CA GLY A 122 -1.71 20.59 -19.72
C GLY A 122 -1.37 19.23 -19.08
N MET A 123 -1.80 18.96 -17.85
CA MET A 123 -1.38 17.76 -17.05
C MET A 123 -2.24 16.51 -17.26
N SER A 124 -3.46 16.66 -17.76
CA SER A 124 -4.40 15.54 -17.87
C SER A 124 -3.99 14.47 -18.88
N ARG A 125 -3.26 14.83 -19.94
CA ARG A 125 -2.87 13.89 -21.00
C ARG A 125 -1.59 13.10 -20.70
N GLN A 126 -1.03 13.29 -19.52
CA GLN A 126 0.30 12.82 -19.16
C GLN A 126 0.29 11.91 -17.92
N CYS A 127 -0.87 11.56 -17.35
CA CYS A 127 -0.96 10.80 -16.09
C CYS A 127 -1.53 9.38 -16.30
N PHE A 128 -0.70 8.37 -16.05
CA PHE A 128 -1.04 6.95 -16.21
C PHE A 128 -1.00 6.26 -14.85
N ILE A 129 -2.15 5.81 -14.35
CA ILE A 129 -2.27 5.17 -13.03
C ILE A 129 -2.52 3.68 -13.22
N ALA A 130 -1.77 2.84 -12.51
CA ALA A 130 -1.93 1.39 -12.46
C ALA A 130 -2.02 0.91 -11.00
N GLY A 131 -2.77 -0.15 -10.75
CA GLY A 131 -2.78 -0.84 -9.46
C GLY A 131 -1.66 -1.87 -9.39
N VAL A 132 -1.15 -2.14 -8.18
CA VAL A 132 -0.08 -3.13 -7.95
C VAL A 132 -0.46 -4.00 -6.75
N PRO A 133 -1.20 -5.10 -6.94
CA PRO A 133 -1.56 -5.99 -5.85
C PRO A 133 -0.34 -6.79 -5.37
N GLY A 134 -0.01 -6.69 -4.09
CA GLY A 134 1.06 -7.47 -3.46
C GLY A 134 1.68 -6.82 -2.25
N SER A 135 2.32 -7.63 -1.41
CA SER A 135 3.03 -7.13 -0.23
C SER A 135 4.30 -6.37 -0.63
N PHE A 136 4.47 -5.16 -0.10
CA PHE A 136 5.73 -4.42 -0.19
C PHE A 136 6.89 -5.07 0.59
N HIS A 137 6.65 -6.13 1.37
CA HIS A 137 7.72 -6.97 1.93
C HIS A 137 8.32 -7.93 0.88
N ARG A 138 7.91 -7.82 -0.38
CA ARG A 138 8.43 -8.54 -1.55
C ARG A 138 8.81 -7.57 -2.67
N ARG A 139 9.49 -8.08 -3.70
CA ARG A 139 9.72 -7.33 -4.95
C ARG A 139 8.37 -6.98 -5.59
N LEU A 140 8.18 -5.73 -5.97
CA LEU A 140 6.99 -5.20 -6.64
C LEU A 140 7.31 -4.70 -8.04
N PHE A 141 8.51 -4.15 -8.26
CA PHE A 141 8.88 -3.47 -9.50
C PHE A 141 10.16 -4.05 -10.10
N PRO A 142 10.40 -3.86 -11.41
CA PRO A 142 11.70 -4.13 -12.03
C PRO A 142 12.84 -3.31 -11.39
N ASP A 143 14.07 -3.77 -11.57
CA ASP A 143 15.26 -3.04 -11.10
C ASP A 143 15.32 -1.64 -11.69
N ARG A 144 15.68 -0.64 -10.86
CA ARG A 144 15.92 0.77 -11.26
C ARG A 144 14.79 1.35 -12.13
N SER A 145 13.55 1.04 -11.79
CA SER A 145 12.37 1.44 -12.55
C SER A 145 11.53 2.52 -11.89
N ILE A 146 11.71 2.78 -10.59
CA ILE A 146 10.93 3.79 -9.85
C ILE A 146 11.79 5.00 -9.50
N HIS A 147 11.25 6.21 -9.62
CA HIS A 147 11.95 7.44 -9.25
C HIS A 147 11.65 7.85 -7.81
N PHE A 148 10.38 7.72 -7.40
CA PHE A 148 9.92 8.15 -6.08
C PHE A 148 9.02 7.09 -5.45
N PHE A 149 9.33 6.69 -4.21
CA PHE A 149 8.40 5.91 -3.38
C PHE A 149 7.75 6.81 -2.33
N HIS A 150 6.43 6.72 -2.22
CA HIS A 150 5.65 7.27 -1.12
C HIS A 150 5.07 6.11 -0.30
N SER A 151 4.93 6.30 1.01
CA SER A 151 4.23 5.38 1.89
C SER A 151 3.76 6.17 3.11
N SER A 152 2.47 6.10 3.42
CA SER A 152 1.91 6.70 4.63
C SER A 152 1.07 5.67 5.37
N TYR A 153 1.37 5.48 6.66
CA TYR A 153 0.61 4.63 7.57
C TYR A 153 0.51 3.15 7.16
N SER A 154 1.54 2.62 6.48
CA SER A 154 1.58 1.21 6.08
C SER A 154 2.76 0.42 6.66
N LEU A 155 3.92 1.05 6.85
CA LEU A 155 5.16 0.36 7.27
C LEU A 155 5.22 -0.10 8.74
N HIS A 156 4.27 0.31 9.58
CA HIS A 156 4.13 -0.24 10.93
C HIS A 156 3.49 -1.63 10.93
N TRP A 157 2.86 -2.05 9.83
CA TRP A 157 2.34 -3.42 9.66
C TRP A 157 3.46 -4.39 9.30
N LEU A 158 3.61 -5.42 10.14
CA LEU A 158 4.61 -6.46 10.00
C LEU A 158 4.21 -7.47 8.92
N SER A 159 5.20 -8.15 8.35
CA SER A 159 4.98 -9.17 7.32
C SER A 159 4.25 -10.41 7.86
N GLN A 160 4.41 -10.68 9.15
CA GLN A 160 3.79 -11.78 9.88
C GLN A 160 3.65 -11.43 11.36
N VAL A 161 2.81 -12.18 12.07
CA VAL A 161 2.84 -12.18 13.53
C VAL A 161 4.24 -12.63 13.97
N PRO A 162 4.90 -11.94 14.92
CA PRO A 162 6.22 -12.33 15.39
C PRO A 162 6.28 -13.80 15.82
N GLU A 163 7.35 -14.49 15.45
CA GLU A 163 7.65 -15.82 15.97
C GLU A 163 8.08 -15.74 17.44
N GLY A 164 7.88 -16.84 18.18
CA GLY A 164 8.28 -16.90 19.60
C GLY A 164 7.32 -16.21 20.56
N LEU A 165 6.04 -16.06 20.18
CA LEU A 165 4.96 -15.57 21.07
C LEU A 165 4.28 -16.71 21.86
N VAL A 166 4.74 -17.94 21.67
CA VAL A 166 4.27 -19.14 22.37
C VAL A 166 5.51 -19.80 23.00
N SER A 167 5.39 -20.26 24.24
CA SER A 167 6.45 -21.00 24.93
C SER A 167 6.69 -22.38 24.29
N GLU A 168 7.79 -23.02 24.65
CA GLU A 168 8.09 -24.41 24.25
C GLU A 168 6.99 -25.39 24.68
N SER A 169 6.30 -25.09 25.78
CA SER A 169 5.16 -25.86 26.30
C SER A 169 3.82 -25.52 25.62
N GLY A 170 3.81 -24.73 24.54
CA GLY A 170 2.60 -24.35 23.82
C GLY A 170 1.76 -23.28 24.51
N THR A 171 2.30 -22.58 25.51
CA THR A 171 1.57 -21.56 26.28
C THR A 171 1.74 -20.19 25.64
N PRO A 172 0.66 -19.45 25.35
CA PRO A 172 0.75 -18.07 24.86
C PRO A 172 1.51 -17.19 25.85
N LEU A 173 2.44 -16.37 25.35
CA LEU A 173 3.26 -15.47 26.17
C LEU A 173 2.61 -14.10 26.38
N ASN A 174 1.67 -13.71 25.52
CA ASN A 174 0.96 -12.43 25.60
C ASN A 174 -0.48 -12.60 26.12
N LYS A 175 -0.68 -13.42 27.15
CA LYS A 175 -2.02 -13.77 27.64
C LYS A 175 -2.89 -12.57 27.95
N GLY A 176 -4.14 -12.65 27.54
CA GLY A 176 -5.16 -11.63 27.70
C GLY A 176 -4.95 -10.37 26.87
N ASN A 177 -3.89 -10.26 26.05
CA ASN A 177 -3.61 -9.04 25.31
C ASN A 177 -3.42 -9.35 23.82
N ILE A 178 -3.96 -8.50 22.95
CA ILE A 178 -3.80 -8.67 21.50
C ILE A 178 -2.53 -8.01 20.96
N HIS A 179 -1.84 -7.22 21.78
CA HIS A 179 -0.62 -6.50 21.42
C HIS A 179 0.26 -6.21 22.65
N LEU A 180 1.33 -5.44 22.48
CA LEU A 180 2.21 -5.01 23.56
C LEU A 180 1.47 -4.07 24.52
N THR A 181 1.60 -4.36 25.81
CA THR A 181 1.06 -3.57 26.93
C THR A 181 2.13 -3.43 28.02
N VAL A 182 1.85 -2.65 29.07
CA VAL A 182 2.72 -2.58 30.25
C VAL A 182 2.91 -3.91 30.98
N THR A 183 2.01 -4.87 30.77
CA THR A 183 2.07 -6.21 31.36
C THR A 183 2.81 -7.22 30.47
N THR A 184 3.16 -6.83 29.24
CA THR A 184 3.73 -7.75 28.26
C THR A 184 5.19 -8.10 28.61
N PRO A 185 5.58 -9.39 28.59
CA PRO A 185 6.94 -9.80 28.92
C PRO A 185 7.99 -9.19 27.98
N PRO A 186 9.22 -8.88 28.48
CA PRO A 186 10.30 -8.35 27.64
C PRO A 186 10.67 -9.24 26.43
N SER A 187 10.49 -10.56 26.53
CA SER A 187 10.70 -11.49 25.42
C SER A 187 9.75 -11.23 24.25
N VAL A 188 8.50 -10.88 24.54
CA VAL A 188 7.49 -10.55 23.52
C VAL A 188 7.83 -9.21 22.87
N HIS A 189 8.19 -8.18 23.66
CA HIS A 189 8.69 -6.91 23.09
C HIS A 189 9.87 -7.12 22.14
N LYS A 190 10.83 -7.97 22.54
CA LYS A 190 11.98 -8.33 21.71
C LYS A 190 11.56 -9.06 20.43
N ALA A 191 10.58 -9.96 20.48
CA ALA A 191 10.08 -10.66 19.30
C ALA A 191 9.48 -9.68 18.27
N TYR A 192 8.65 -8.74 18.71
CA TYR A 192 8.09 -7.68 17.86
C TYR A 192 9.17 -6.78 17.25
N LEU A 193 10.12 -6.31 18.07
CA LEU A 193 11.24 -5.50 17.57
C LEU A 193 12.07 -6.26 16.54
N ASN A 194 12.41 -7.53 16.80
CA ASN A 194 13.17 -8.36 15.87
C ASN A 194 12.42 -8.56 14.55
N GLN A 195 11.10 -8.75 14.59
CA GLN A 195 10.28 -8.87 13.39
C GLN A 195 10.30 -7.56 12.59
N PHE A 196 10.10 -6.41 13.26
CA PHE A 196 10.19 -5.10 12.63
C PHE A 196 11.57 -4.85 11.99
N GLU A 197 12.66 -5.11 12.70
CA GLU A 197 14.01 -4.90 12.16
C GLU A 197 14.25 -5.76 10.92
N ARG A 198 13.79 -7.02 10.91
CA ARG A 198 13.87 -7.89 9.73
C ARG A 198 13.05 -7.34 8.56
N ASP A 199 11.79 -7.01 8.81
CA ASP A 199 10.86 -6.53 7.79
C ASP A 199 11.34 -5.21 7.18
N PHE A 200 11.72 -4.25 8.02
CA PHE A 200 12.18 -2.95 7.55
C PHE A 200 13.55 -3.04 6.83
N THR A 201 14.46 -3.90 7.29
CA THR A 201 15.71 -4.18 6.56
C THR A 201 15.43 -4.79 5.19
N ALA A 202 14.52 -5.78 5.12
CA ALA A 202 14.14 -6.42 3.87
C ALA A 202 13.47 -5.42 2.92
N PHE A 203 12.54 -4.60 3.43
CA PHE A 203 11.90 -3.53 2.69
C PHE A 203 12.93 -2.58 2.05
N LEU A 204 13.87 -2.04 2.84
CA LEU A 204 14.92 -1.16 2.33
C LEU A 204 15.75 -1.86 1.24
N ARG A 205 16.20 -3.09 1.46
CA ARG A 205 16.97 -3.85 0.48
C ARG A 205 16.21 -4.10 -0.83
N LEU A 206 14.90 -4.33 -0.76
CA LEU A 206 14.05 -4.54 -1.94
C LEU A 206 13.84 -3.23 -2.69
N ARG A 207 13.45 -2.16 -1.98
CA ARG A 207 13.24 -0.84 -2.57
C ARG A 207 14.53 -0.27 -3.15
N SER A 208 15.69 -0.56 -2.56
CA SER A 208 16.97 -0.13 -3.10
C SER A 208 17.27 -0.79 -4.43
N GLN A 209 16.77 -1.98 -4.74
CA GLN A 209 16.94 -2.57 -6.08
C GLN A 209 16.07 -1.87 -7.12
N GLU A 210 14.85 -1.52 -6.73
CA GLU A 210 13.77 -1.03 -7.61
C GLU A 210 13.85 0.46 -7.92
N ILE A 211 14.30 1.28 -6.97
CA ILE A 211 14.41 2.73 -7.16
C ILE A 211 15.65 3.08 -8.00
N ILE A 212 15.64 4.12 -8.84
CA ILE A 212 16.84 4.54 -9.57
C ILE A 212 17.94 5.06 -8.62
N PRO A 213 19.24 5.03 -9.00
CA PRO A 213 20.28 5.75 -8.27
C PRO A 213 19.90 7.23 -8.09
N GLY A 214 20.00 7.75 -6.85
CA GLY A 214 19.58 9.11 -6.52
C GLY A 214 18.06 9.32 -6.41
N GLY A 215 17.24 8.28 -6.65
CA GLY A 215 15.80 8.34 -6.41
C GLY A 215 15.45 8.49 -4.94
N HIS A 216 14.29 9.04 -4.63
CA HIS A 216 13.88 9.40 -3.28
C HIS A 216 12.75 8.51 -2.73
N MET A 217 12.71 8.34 -1.41
CA MET A 217 11.57 7.73 -0.71
C MET A 217 11.11 8.64 0.42
N LEU A 218 9.79 8.82 0.55
CA LEU A 218 9.18 9.47 1.70
C LEU A 218 8.24 8.50 2.41
N LEU A 219 8.55 8.21 3.67
CA LEU A 219 7.87 7.22 4.48
C LEU A 219 7.29 7.90 5.73
N THR A 220 6.01 7.67 5.99
CA THR A 220 5.35 8.09 7.23
C THR A 220 4.75 6.89 7.92
N LEU A 221 5.07 6.67 9.19
CA LEU A 221 4.55 5.56 9.98
C LEU A 221 4.31 5.97 11.42
N LEU A 222 3.45 5.22 12.10
CA LEU A 222 3.31 5.31 13.55
C LEU A 222 4.61 4.86 14.20
N GLY A 223 5.05 5.59 15.21
CA GLY A 223 6.25 5.29 15.98
C GLY A 223 6.02 5.46 17.47
N SER A 224 7.10 5.45 18.22
CA SER A 224 7.11 5.74 19.66
C SER A 224 8.13 6.82 19.98
N ASP A 225 7.94 7.51 21.10
CA ASP A 225 8.83 8.59 21.55
C ASP A 225 10.15 8.09 22.17
N GLY A 226 10.44 6.78 22.10
CA GLY A 226 11.73 6.20 22.47
C GLY A 226 12.01 6.10 23.98
N ASN A 227 11.09 6.52 24.85
CA ASN A 227 11.22 6.40 26.31
C ASN A 227 10.93 4.97 26.79
N GLY A 228 11.84 4.06 26.46
CA GLY A 228 11.78 2.62 26.69
C GLY A 228 11.02 2.16 27.94
N GLN A 229 10.32 1.02 27.77
CA GLN A 229 9.57 0.25 28.78
C GLN A 229 8.25 0.84 29.28
N ASN A 230 7.97 2.14 29.14
CA ASN A 230 6.66 2.72 29.47
C ASN A 230 5.82 3.03 28.22
N SER A 231 5.59 2.00 27.39
CA SER A 231 4.79 2.05 26.15
C SER A 231 3.32 2.48 26.32
N SER A 232 2.83 2.66 27.55
CA SER A 232 1.43 3.01 27.84
C SER A 232 1.00 4.42 27.44
N THR A 233 1.95 5.28 27.02
CA THR A 233 1.64 6.66 26.61
C THR A 233 1.51 6.84 25.10
N ASP A 234 1.91 5.87 24.27
CA ASP A 234 1.62 5.98 22.84
C ASP A 234 0.17 5.61 22.56
N GLY A 235 -0.47 6.46 21.75
CA GLY A 235 -1.88 6.38 21.44
C GLY A 235 -2.30 5.02 20.90
N LEU A 236 -1.52 4.37 20.03
CA LEU A 236 -1.98 3.10 19.46
C LEU A 236 -1.81 1.93 20.45
N TYR A 237 -0.75 1.90 21.27
CA TYR A 237 -0.61 0.90 22.33
C TYR A 237 -1.79 0.99 23.30
N LYS A 238 -2.20 2.22 23.63
CA LYS A 238 -3.41 2.44 24.45
C LYS A 238 -4.67 1.95 23.73
N ILE A 239 -4.86 2.18 22.43
CA ILE A 239 -6.00 1.61 21.69
C ILE A 239 -6.00 0.07 21.77
N CYS A 240 -4.87 -0.60 21.53
CA CYS A 240 -4.78 -2.06 21.64
C CYS A 240 -5.04 -2.56 23.06
N GLU A 241 -4.60 -1.84 24.09
CA GLU A 241 -4.92 -2.12 25.49
C GLU A 241 -6.43 -2.04 25.74
N LEU A 242 -7.09 -0.97 25.28
CA LEU A 242 -8.54 -0.81 25.43
C LEU A 242 -9.33 -1.91 24.70
N ILE A 243 -8.90 -2.33 23.51
CA ILE A 243 -9.51 -3.48 22.81
C ILE A 243 -9.27 -4.77 23.59
N SER A 244 -8.07 -4.98 24.13
CA SER A 244 -7.75 -6.15 24.97
C SER A 244 -8.64 -6.22 26.21
N MET A 245 -8.87 -5.07 26.88
CA MET A 245 -9.80 -4.97 28.00
C MET A 245 -11.23 -5.31 27.58
N THR A 246 -11.69 -4.82 26.43
CA THR A 246 -13.03 -5.13 25.91
C THR A 246 -13.18 -6.63 25.64
N LEU A 247 -12.18 -7.26 25.04
CA LEU A 247 -12.18 -8.69 24.78
C LEU A 247 -12.18 -9.50 26.08
N LYS A 248 -11.45 -9.08 27.11
CA LYS A 248 -11.50 -9.71 28.45
C LYS A 248 -12.91 -9.67 29.04
N ASP A 249 -13.60 -8.52 28.97
CA ASP A 249 -14.98 -8.42 29.45
C ASP A 249 -15.87 -9.43 28.69
N MET A 250 -15.70 -9.55 27.37
CA MET A 250 -16.45 -10.51 26.55
C MET A 250 -16.12 -11.98 26.86
N VAL A 251 -14.89 -12.30 27.28
CA VAL A 251 -14.53 -13.61 27.83
C VAL A 251 -15.26 -13.87 29.14
N THR A 252 -15.27 -12.90 30.07
CA THR A 252 -15.94 -13.07 31.38
C THR A 252 -17.44 -13.30 31.26
N GLU A 253 -18.06 -12.75 30.22
CA GLU A 253 -19.48 -12.92 29.90
C GLU A 253 -19.77 -14.15 29.04
N GLY A 254 -18.75 -14.91 28.64
CA GLY A 254 -18.88 -16.11 27.81
C GLY A 254 -19.26 -15.84 26.35
N SER A 255 -19.06 -14.61 25.85
CA SER A 255 -19.35 -14.25 24.44
C SER A 255 -18.25 -14.71 23.48
N ILE A 256 -17.01 -14.87 23.97
CA ILE A 256 -15.88 -15.45 23.25
C ILE A 256 -15.07 -16.34 24.20
N GLN A 257 -14.28 -17.27 23.67
CA GLN A 257 -13.42 -18.12 24.49
C GLN A 257 -12.12 -17.44 24.87
N GLU A 258 -11.61 -17.71 26.07
CA GLU A 258 -10.30 -17.20 26.52
C GLU A 258 -9.16 -17.62 25.59
N SER A 259 -9.22 -18.84 25.05
CA SER A 259 -8.24 -19.34 24.08
C SER A 259 -8.25 -18.57 22.75
N GLU A 260 -9.40 -18.02 22.35
CA GLU A 260 -9.49 -17.16 21.16
C GLU A 260 -8.81 -15.82 21.42
N LEU A 261 -8.99 -15.22 22.60
CA LEU A 261 -8.27 -14.00 22.99
C LEU A 261 -6.75 -14.24 23.05
N ASP A 262 -6.33 -15.29 23.75
CA ASP A 262 -4.90 -15.59 23.99
C ASP A 262 -4.12 -15.94 22.72
N SER A 263 -4.81 -16.37 21.66
CA SER A 263 -4.18 -16.75 20.39
C SER A 263 -4.03 -15.58 19.40
N LEU A 264 -4.74 -14.46 19.60
CA LEU A 264 -4.65 -13.30 18.72
C LEU A 264 -3.46 -12.41 19.08
N ASN A 265 -2.62 -12.11 18.09
CA ASN A 265 -1.57 -11.11 18.19
C ASN A 265 -1.57 -10.24 16.93
N ILE A 266 -1.71 -8.92 17.09
CA ILE A 266 -1.77 -7.98 15.98
C ILE A 266 -0.36 -7.76 15.41
N PRO A 267 -0.12 -8.00 14.10
CA PRO A 267 1.20 -7.91 13.48
C PRO A 267 1.58 -6.44 13.20
N LEU A 268 1.81 -5.67 14.26
CA LEU A 268 2.08 -4.25 14.19
C LEU A 268 3.24 -3.88 15.12
N PHE A 269 4.09 -2.93 14.73
CA PHE A 269 5.12 -2.40 15.62
C PHE A 269 5.32 -0.90 15.42
N MET A 270 5.53 -0.19 16.53
CA MET A 270 5.79 1.25 16.55
C MET A 270 7.23 1.51 16.98
N PRO A 271 8.16 1.66 16.01
CA PRO A 271 9.57 1.84 16.31
C PRO A 271 9.86 3.24 16.86
N SER A 272 10.96 3.38 17.58
CA SER A 272 11.50 4.72 17.92
C SER A 272 12.32 5.30 16.76
N PRO A 273 12.57 6.63 16.73
CA PRO A 273 13.48 7.24 15.77
C PRO A 273 14.87 6.57 15.74
N GLU A 274 15.40 6.16 16.89
CA GLU A 274 16.70 5.52 17.03
C GLU A 274 16.71 4.12 16.40
N GLN A 275 15.64 3.34 16.61
CA GLN A 275 15.49 2.01 16.00
C GLN A 275 15.42 2.11 14.48
N VAL A 276 14.63 3.04 13.95
CA VAL A 276 14.56 3.34 12.51
C VAL A 276 15.93 3.74 11.97
N ARG A 277 16.60 4.68 12.63
CA ARG A 277 17.93 5.16 12.23
C ARG A 277 18.97 4.04 12.23
N SER A 278 18.95 3.17 13.25
CA SER A 278 19.85 2.02 13.35
C SER A 278 19.69 1.07 12.16
N VAL A 279 18.45 0.73 11.79
CA VAL A 279 18.19 -0.17 10.66
C VAL A 279 18.65 0.45 9.33
N ILE A 280 18.34 1.72 9.08
CA ILE A 280 18.76 2.42 7.85
C ILE A 280 20.29 2.45 7.72
N GLN A 281 20.99 2.77 8.81
CA GLN A 281 22.45 2.79 8.84
C GLN A 281 23.06 1.40 8.62
N ARG A 282 22.46 0.35 9.22
CA ARG A 282 22.91 -1.03 9.11
C ARG A 282 22.71 -1.60 7.70
N GLU A 283 21.58 -1.28 7.05
CA GLU A 283 21.28 -1.76 5.69
C GLU A 283 22.08 -1.00 4.63
N SER A 284 22.32 0.30 4.81
CA SER A 284 23.28 1.14 4.08
C SER A 284 22.99 1.45 2.60
N SER A 285 21.85 1.04 2.03
CA SER A 285 21.50 1.37 0.65
C SER A 285 21.03 2.83 0.45
N PHE A 286 20.64 3.50 1.54
CA PHE A 286 20.06 4.85 1.50
C PHE A 286 20.82 5.84 2.38
N THR A 287 20.82 7.09 1.95
CA THR A 287 21.18 8.25 2.77
C THR A 287 19.92 8.78 3.42
N LEU A 288 19.97 8.96 4.75
CA LEU A 288 18.90 9.60 5.51
C LEU A 288 18.94 11.13 5.31
N LEU A 289 17.93 11.68 4.64
CA LEU A 289 17.81 13.12 4.39
C LEU A 289 17.13 13.83 5.57
N ARG A 290 15.98 13.30 6.02
CA ARG A 290 15.22 13.81 7.18
C ARG A 290 14.66 12.66 8.01
N LEU A 291 14.63 12.87 9.33
CA LEU A 291 13.95 12.01 10.29
C LEU A 291 13.29 12.91 11.34
N GLU A 292 11.98 13.04 11.27
CA GLU A 292 11.22 13.95 12.11
C GLU A 292 10.06 13.25 12.80
N THR A 293 9.66 13.80 13.94
CA THR A 293 8.52 13.30 14.70
C THR A 293 7.50 14.39 14.93
N PHE A 294 6.22 14.08 14.80
CA PHE A 294 5.14 14.97 15.23
C PHE A 294 4.02 14.20 15.91
N LYS A 295 3.24 14.91 16.73
CA LYS A 295 2.20 14.32 17.58
C LYS A 295 0.82 14.75 17.11
N LEU A 296 -0.15 13.83 17.14
CA LEU A 296 -1.56 14.10 16.85
C LEU A 296 -2.45 13.49 17.93
N ASP A 297 -3.48 14.19 18.36
CA ASP A 297 -4.55 13.64 19.21
C ASP A 297 -5.38 12.62 18.42
N TRP A 298 -5.93 11.61 19.09
CA TRP A 298 -6.79 10.60 18.49
C TRP A 298 -7.97 11.18 17.73
N ALA A 299 -8.53 12.30 18.20
CA ALA A 299 -9.66 12.97 17.58
C ALA A 299 -9.24 14.18 16.73
N ASP A 300 -7.96 14.31 16.38
CA ASP A 300 -7.53 15.36 15.47
C ASP A 300 -8.20 15.23 14.10
N ASN A 301 -8.49 16.38 13.51
CA ASN A 301 -9.14 16.54 12.20
C ASN A 301 -10.58 15.97 12.13
N ILE A 302 -11.22 15.70 13.28
CA ILE A 302 -12.64 15.33 13.36
C ILE A 302 -13.57 16.38 12.72
N ASP A 303 -13.13 17.64 12.71
CA ASP A 303 -13.86 18.78 12.16
C ASP A 303 -13.68 18.95 10.64
N ASP A 304 -12.84 18.12 10.01
CA ASP A 304 -12.38 18.25 8.61
C ASP A 304 -11.96 19.69 8.24
N GLY A 305 -11.35 20.41 9.19
CA GLY A 305 -10.92 21.80 9.03
C GLY A 305 -11.97 22.86 9.33
N ASN A 306 -13.19 22.47 9.72
CA ASN A 306 -14.24 23.39 10.19
C ASN A 306 -14.15 23.64 11.70
N LYS A 307 -13.24 24.52 12.10
CA LYS A 307 -12.93 24.83 13.50
C LYS A 307 -14.10 25.37 14.34
N ASP A 308 -15.22 25.72 13.71
CA ASP A 308 -16.44 26.16 14.39
C ASP A 308 -17.25 24.97 14.96
N GLN A 309 -16.94 23.74 14.55
CA GLN A 309 -17.55 22.53 15.10
C GLN A 309 -16.87 22.12 16.41
N VAL A 310 -17.65 22.11 17.50
CA VAL A 310 -17.20 21.64 18.81
C VAL A 310 -17.81 20.26 19.07
N PHE A 311 -16.95 19.29 19.35
CA PHE A 311 -17.36 17.93 19.69
C PHE A 311 -17.19 17.68 21.18
N ASP A 312 -18.23 17.13 21.82
CA ASP A 312 -18.11 16.63 23.18
C ASP A 312 -17.29 15.32 23.24
N LYS A 313 -17.09 14.79 24.44
CA LYS A 313 -16.32 13.54 24.62
C LYS A 313 -16.92 12.35 23.87
N TYR A 314 -18.25 12.29 23.71
CA TYR A 314 -18.93 11.19 23.03
C TYR A 314 -18.76 11.28 21.52
N GLY A 315 -18.84 12.49 20.94
CA GLY A 315 -18.55 12.73 19.53
C GLY A 315 -17.10 12.39 19.18
N ARG A 316 -16.15 12.83 20.01
CA ARG A 316 -14.73 12.46 19.87
C ARG A 316 -14.52 10.96 19.97
N ALA A 317 -15.13 10.29 20.95
CA ALA A 317 -15.03 8.84 21.09
C ALA A 317 -15.64 8.09 19.90
N LYS A 318 -16.79 8.55 19.38
CA LYS A 318 -17.43 7.93 18.20
C LYS A 318 -16.49 8.01 17.01
N TYR A 319 -15.90 9.17 16.75
CA TYR A 319 -14.91 9.33 15.67
C TYR A 319 -13.74 8.35 15.82
N VAL A 320 -13.16 8.26 17.03
CA VAL A 320 -12.05 7.34 17.31
C VAL A 320 -12.43 5.88 17.07
N VAL A 321 -13.57 5.45 17.61
CA VAL A 321 -14.06 4.08 17.46
C VAL A 321 -14.28 3.75 16.00
N MET A 322 -14.84 4.67 15.22
CA MET A 322 -15.19 4.41 13.82
C MET A 322 -13.95 4.26 12.92
N TYR A 323 -12.92 5.09 13.07
CA TYR A 323 -11.70 4.87 12.28
C TYR A 323 -10.91 3.65 12.75
N ILE A 324 -10.89 3.35 14.05
CA ILE A 324 -10.27 2.12 14.56
C ILE A 324 -11.04 0.89 14.05
N ARG A 325 -12.37 0.96 14.00
CA ARG A 325 -13.20 -0.07 13.39
C ARG A 325 -12.88 -0.26 11.91
N ALA A 326 -12.80 0.84 11.16
CA ALA A 326 -12.45 0.79 9.75
C ALA A 326 -11.07 0.17 9.47
N VAL A 327 -10.12 0.30 10.40
CA VAL A 327 -8.76 -0.27 10.29
C VAL A 327 -8.70 -1.71 10.81
N GLY A 328 -9.31 -2.00 11.97
CA GLY A 328 -9.12 -3.23 12.72
C GLY A 328 -10.21 -4.28 12.55
N GLU A 329 -11.39 -3.94 12.04
CA GLU A 329 -12.48 -4.90 11.92
C GLU A 329 -12.15 -6.10 11.02
N PRO A 330 -11.51 -5.97 9.84
CA PRO A 330 -11.20 -7.14 9.00
C PRO A 330 -10.34 -8.19 9.71
N ILE A 331 -9.28 -7.77 10.41
CA ILE A 331 -8.41 -8.68 11.16
C ILE A 331 -9.13 -9.29 12.36
N LEU A 332 -9.91 -8.50 13.11
CA LEU A 332 -10.67 -8.99 14.27
C LEU A 332 -11.80 -9.95 13.85
N ALA A 333 -12.53 -9.63 12.78
CA ALA A 333 -13.62 -10.45 12.26
C ALA A 333 -13.10 -11.77 11.66
N SER A 334 -11.90 -11.77 11.07
CA SER A 334 -11.28 -13.01 10.58
C SER A 334 -10.96 -14.01 11.70
N HIS A 335 -10.77 -13.51 12.94
CA HIS A 335 -10.37 -14.31 14.09
C HIS A 335 -11.56 -14.66 15.00
N PHE A 336 -12.41 -13.69 15.34
CA PHE A 336 -13.55 -13.87 16.25
C PHE A 336 -14.90 -14.05 15.54
N GLY A 337 -14.94 -13.88 14.21
CA GLY A 337 -16.17 -13.88 13.43
C GLY A 337 -16.86 -12.52 13.37
N GLY A 338 -17.51 -12.23 12.24
CA GLY A 338 -18.18 -10.94 11.99
C GLY A 338 -19.34 -10.63 12.95
N ALA A 339 -20.04 -11.66 13.46
CA ALA A 339 -21.19 -11.49 14.35
C ALA A 339 -20.83 -10.81 15.70
N VAL A 340 -19.56 -10.88 16.11
CA VAL A 340 -19.07 -10.35 17.39
C VAL A 340 -18.73 -8.86 17.30
N MET A 341 -18.50 -8.33 16.08
CA MET A 341 -17.88 -7.02 15.86
C MET A 341 -18.73 -5.86 16.39
N ASP A 342 -20.05 -5.88 16.19
CA ASP A 342 -20.92 -4.79 16.67
C ASP A 342 -20.91 -4.70 18.20
N SER A 343 -20.97 -5.84 18.89
CA SER A 343 -20.89 -5.87 20.35
C SER A 343 -19.52 -5.39 20.85
N LEU A 344 -18.43 -5.84 20.20
CA LEU A 344 -17.08 -5.42 20.53
C LEU A 344 -16.89 -3.90 20.40
N PHE A 345 -17.25 -3.32 19.26
CA PHE A 345 -17.05 -1.88 19.04
C PHE A 345 -17.99 -1.01 19.89
N HIS A 346 -19.18 -1.52 20.25
CA HIS A 346 -20.06 -0.85 21.20
C HIS A 346 -19.45 -0.77 22.60
N ARG A 347 -18.86 -1.86 23.10
CA ARG A 347 -18.18 -1.88 24.41
C ARG A 347 -16.89 -1.06 24.41
N PHE A 348 -16.13 -1.17 23.32
CA PHE A 348 -14.91 -0.40 23.11
C PHE A 348 -15.18 1.11 23.15
N PHE A 349 -16.31 1.58 22.61
CA PHE A 349 -16.72 2.98 22.70
C PHE A 349 -16.73 3.52 24.12
N MET A 350 -17.30 2.80 25.08
CA MET A 350 -17.34 3.26 26.47
C MET A 350 -15.95 3.43 27.07
N LYS A 351 -15.03 2.51 26.79
CA LYS A 351 -13.63 2.60 27.26
C LYS A 351 -12.88 3.76 26.61
N VAL A 352 -13.18 4.08 25.34
CA VAL A 352 -12.61 5.26 24.66
C VAL A 352 -13.14 6.55 25.26
N VAL A 353 -14.43 6.64 25.59
CA VAL A 353 -15.03 7.81 26.27
C VAL A 353 -14.28 8.11 27.58
N GLU A 354 -14.08 7.10 28.41
CA GLU A 354 -13.34 7.23 29.69
C GLU A 354 -11.89 7.66 29.46
N ASN A 355 -11.20 7.09 28.47
CA ASN A 355 -9.80 7.42 28.22
C ASN A 355 -9.61 8.86 27.68
N ILE A 356 -10.53 9.35 26.85
CA ILE A 356 -10.50 10.73 26.33
C ILE A 356 -10.53 11.76 27.46
N GLU A 357 -11.25 11.49 28.55
CA GLU A 357 -11.29 12.37 29.73
C GLU A 357 -9.93 12.48 30.44
N THR A 358 -9.05 11.49 30.26
CA THR A 358 -7.71 11.48 30.86
C THR A 358 -6.63 12.15 29.99
N GLY A 359 -6.96 12.52 28.75
CA GLY A 359 -6.04 13.23 27.83
C GLY A 359 -4.89 12.39 27.26
N LYS A 360 -4.99 11.05 27.26
CA LYS A 360 -3.89 10.12 26.93
C LYS A 360 -3.87 9.59 25.49
N GLY A 361 -4.61 10.21 24.57
CA GLY A 361 -4.78 9.70 23.21
C GLY A 361 -3.91 10.39 22.18
N ILE A 362 -2.58 10.20 22.19
CA ILE A 362 -1.67 10.90 21.27
C ILE A 362 -0.88 9.90 20.43
N TYR A 363 -0.98 9.98 19.11
CA TYR A 363 -0.13 9.24 18.18
C TYR A 363 1.20 9.95 17.96
N THR A 364 2.30 9.20 18.06
CA THR A 364 3.61 9.65 17.58
C THR A 364 3.78 9.23 16.12
N ASN A 365 4.05 10.18 15.25
CA ASN A 365 4.28 9.96 13.82
C ASN A 365 5.75 10.14 13.50
N LEU A 366 6.33 9.21 12.76
CA LEU A 366 7.69 9.31 12.20
C LEU A 366 7.61 9.63 10.72
N VAL A 367 8.36 10.64 10.29
CA VAL A 367 8.54 11.01 8.88
C VAL A 367 9.99 10.80 8.50
N ILE A 368 10.21 10.02 7.45
CA ILE A 368 11.53 9.61 6.99
C ILE A 368 11.65 9.98 5.51
N SER A 369 12.62 10.83 5.17
CA SER A 369 13.00 11.10 3.78
C SER A 369 14.37 10.48 3.50
N LEU A 370 14.45 9.71 2.41
CA LEU A 370 15.61 8.91 2.02
C LEU A 370 16.00 9.18 0.56
N SER A 371 17.29 9.12 0.25
CA SER A 371 17.80 9.08 -1.13
C SER A 371 18.63 7.82 -1.37
N ARG A 372 18.43 7.13 -2.50
CA ARG A 372 19.22 5.95 -2.85
C ARG A 372 20.66 6.36 -3.12
N ASN A 373 21.60 5.70 -2.46
CA ASN A 373 23.03 5.91 -2.67
C ASN A 373 23.41 5.59 -4.14
N GLY A 374 24.15 6.49 -4.78
CA GLY A 374 24.72 6.26 -6.11
C GLY A 374 25.89 5.28 -6.07
N THR A 375 26.12 4.53 -7.14
CA THR A 375 27.23 3.55 -7.25
C THR A 375 28.63 4.16 -7.31
N ALA A 376 28.78 5.49 -7.21
CA ALA A 376 30.09 6.16 -7.21
C ALA A 376 30.09 7.48 -6.40
N ALA A 377 29.53 7.49 -5.19
CA ALA A 377 29.58 8.66 -4.30
C ALA A 377 30.32 8.36 -2.97
N LYS A 378 31.50 7.76 -3.06
CA LYS A 378 32.53 7.86 -2.00
C LYS A 378 33.55 8.98 -2.26
N LEU A 379 33.41 9.73 -3.35
CA LEU A 379 34.25 10.88 -3.68
C LEU A 379 33.37 11.98 -4.28
N LEU A 380 32.76 12.76 -3.39
CA LEU A 380 32.47 14.20 -3.52
C LEU A 380 31.74 14.64 -2.25
N GLN A 381 32.45 14.56 -1.12
CA GLN A 381 32.22 15.50 -0.03
C GLN A 381 32.66 16.87 -0.56
N GLY A 382 31.69 17.75 -0.81
CA GLY A 382 31.96 19.14 -1.17
C GLY A 382 31.28 19.56 -2.46
N MET A 383 29.97 19.78 -2.40
CA MET A 383 29.34 20.87 -3.14
C MET A 383 28.00 21.21 -2.49
N THR A 384 28.09 22.01 -1.43
CA THR A 384 26.95 22.66 -0.78
C THR A 384 26.47 23.80 -1.66
N VAL A 385 25.49 23.56 -2.52
CA VAL A 385 24.66 24.62 -3.12
C VAL A 385 23.19 24.19 -3.06
N ALA A 386 22.65 24.08 -1.86
CA ALA A 386 21.20 23.90 -1.66
C ALA A 386 20.68 24.66 -0.44
N LEU A 387 21.44 25.63 0.09
CA LEU A 387 21.09 26.33 1.32
C LEU A 387 21.10 27.87 1.14
N HIS A 388 20.52 28.36 0.05
CA HIS A 388 20.19 29.79 -0.10
C HIS A 388 18.84 30.06 -0.80
N PHE A 389 18.06 29.02 -1.13
CA PHE A 389 16.77 29.19 -1.83
C PHE A 389 15.52 29.02 -0.96
N TYR A 390 15.68 28.78 0.35
CA TYR A 390 14.56 28.46 1.24
C TYR A 390 14.01 29.63 2.08
N LYS A 391 14.23 30.88 1.66
CA LYS A 391 13.72 32.07 2.39
C LYS A 391 12.99 33.12 1.56
N ALA A 392 12.57 32.77 0.34
CA ALA A 392 11.78 33.64 -0.53
C ALA A 392 10.50 32.96 -1.05
N ILE A 393 9.81 32.20 -0.19
CA ILE A 393 8.52 31.58 -0.51
C ILE A 393 7.50 32.01 0.54
N SER A 394 6.91 33.18 0.30
CA SER A 394 5.59 33.53 0.78
C SER A 394 5.00 34.58 -0.14
N ILE A 395 3.70 34.45 -0.42
CA ILE A 395 2.82 35.33 -1.21
C ILE A 395 2.78 34.98 -2.72
N CYS A 396 1.74 34.23 -3.15
CA CYS A 396 0.58 34.82 -3.84
C CYS A 396 -0.51 33.77 -4.14
N MET A 397 -1.75 34.03 -3.70
CA MET A 397 -2.95 33.38 -4.23
C MET A 397 -3.93 34.45 -4.72
N LYS A 398 -4.46 34.26 -5.94
CA LYS A 398 -5.88 34.31 -6.35
C LYS A 398 -6.06 34.83 -7.78
N ARG A 399 -6.73 34.03 -8.62
CA ARG A 399 -7.93 34.41 -9.41
C ARG A 399 -8.52 33.18 -10.11
N LYS A 400 -9.85 33.07 -10.15
CA LYS A 400 -10.64 32.02 -10.82
C LYS A 400 -11.82 32.64 -11.58
N LYS A 401 -12.35 31.85 -12.53
CA LYS A 401 -13.62 31.94 -13.33
C LYS A 401 -13.47 32.54 -14.74
N ASN A 402 -14.12 32.04 -15.80
CA ASN A 402 -15.09 30.94 -16.00
C ASN A 402 -15.26 30.70 -17.51
N SER A 403 -15.57 29.48 -17.96
CA SER A 403 -16.78 29.20 -18.77
C SER A 403 -17.05 27.69 -18.83
N LYS A 404 -18.34 27.31 -18.75
CA LYS A 404 -18.87 25.95 -18.83
C LYS A 404 -19.48 25.73 -20.21
N GLN A 405 -19.29 24.55 -20.78
CA GLN A 405 -20.28 23.93 -21.65
C GLN A 405 -20.41 22.45 -21.29
N LEU A 406 -21.64 22.03 -21.00
CA LEU A 406 -22.03 20.64 -20.78
C LEU A 406 -22.57 20.10 -22.11
N ARG A 407 -22.07 18.95 -22.56
CA ARG A 407 -22.80 18.08 -23.49
C ARG A 407 -22.99 16.75 -22.81
N ALA A 408 -24.25 16.36 -22.63
CA ALA A 408 -24.64 15.03 -22.20
C ALA A 408 -24.57 14.10 -23.42
N ALA A 409 -23.66 13.13 -23.36
CA ALA A 409 -23.75 11.91 -24.15
C ALA A 409 -24.05 10.78 -23.16
N MET A 410 -24.98 9.90 -23.48
CA MET A 410 -25.19 8.67 -22.70
C MET A 410 -23.91 7.84 -22.76
N GLU A 411 -23.24 7.67 -21.62
CA GLU A 411 -22.00 6.90 -21.49
C GLU A 411 -22.31 5.40 -21.54
N VAL A 412 -22.06 4.78 -22.69
CA VAL A 412 -22.07 3.33 -22.89
C VAL A 412 -21.10 2.60 -21.94
N GLN A 413 -20.13 3.31 -21.35
CA GLN A 413 -19.14 2.79 -20.40
C GLN A 413 -19.71 2.34 -19.03
N GLN A 414 -20.90 2.79 -18.62
CA GLN A 414 -21.43 2.48 -17.28
C GLN A 414 -22.18 1.13 -17.19
N VAL A 415 -22.43 0.42 -18.30
CA VAL A 415 -23.37 -0.74 -18.33
C VAL A 415 -22.76 -2.00 -18.96
N LEU A 416 -21.50 -1.96 -19.41
CA LEU A 416 -20.82 -3.07 -20.10
C LEU A 416 -19.77 -3.73 -19.19
N CYS A 417 -20.20 -4.36 -18.10
CA CYS A 417 -19.32 -5.23 -17.30
C CYS A 417 -19.89 -6.65 -17.21
N MET A 418 -18.99 -7.63 -17.11
CA MET A 418 -19.36 -9.01 -16.82
C MET A 418 -19.80 -9.14 -15.35
N ASN A 419 -20.69 -10.09 -15.06
CA ASN A 419 -21.08 -10.37 -13.67
C ASN A 419 -19.88 -10.83 -12.84
N GLY A 420 -19.41 -9.99 -11.91
CA GLY A 420 -18.37 -10.30 -10.92
C GLY A 420 -18.90 -11.00 -9.66
N GLY A 421 -18.05 -11.14 -8.64
CA GLY A 421 -18.42 -11.64 -7.30
C GLY A 421 -18.42 -13.17 -7.12
N ASP A 422 -19.13 -13.65 -6.09
CA ASP A 422 -19.09 -15.05 -5.62
C ASP A 422 -20.38 -15.86 -5.88
N GLY A 423 -21.35 -15.30 -6.60
CA GLY A 423 -22.63 -15.97 -6.92
C GLY A 423 -22.54 -16.97 -8.09
N GLU A 424 -23.57 -17.81 -8.25
CA GLU A 424 -23.61 -18.85 -9.30
C GLU A 424 -23.59 -18.29 -10.74
N THR A 425 -24.05 -17.06 -10.93
CA THR A 425 -24.09 -16.38 -12.24
C THR A 425 -22.82 -15.61 -12.59
N ARG A 426 -21.77 -15.70 -11.76
CA ARG A 426 -20.50 -15.00 -12.00
C ARG A 426 -19.81 -15.49 -13.27
N TYR A 427 -19.16 -14.59 -13.99
CA TYR A 427 -18.48 -14.90 -15.24
C TYR A 427 -17.35 -15.92 -15.06
N ALA A 428 -16.60 -15.85 -13.96
CA ALA A 428 -15.52 -16.78 -13.65
C ALA A 428 -15.97 -18.27 -13.66
N SER A 429 -17.21 -18.55 -13.27
CA SER A 429 -17.78 -19.90 -13.24
C SER A 429 -18.49 -20.32 -14.52
N ASN A 430 -18.76 -19.37 -15.43
CA ASN A 430 -19.58 -19.59 -16.63
C ASN A 430 -18.83 -19.30 -17.95
N SER A 431 -17.49 -19.20 -17.92
CA SER A 431 -16.65 -18.78 -19.06
C SER A 431 -15.92 -19.91 -19.78
N LEU A 432 -16.51 -21.11 -19.80
CA LEU A 432 -15.92 -22.30 -20.46
C LEU A 432 -15.76 -22.13 -21.96
N PHE A 433 -16.70 -21.43 -22.62
CA PHE A 433 -16.61 -21.16 -24.06
C PHE A 433 -15.40 -20.29 -24.39
N GLN A 434 -15.22 -19.17 -23.66
CA GLN A 434 -14.09 -18.27 -23.85
C GLN A 434 -12.76 -18.96 -23.55
N LYS A 435 -12.72 -19.80 -22.50
CA LYS A 435 -11.55 -20.65 -22.22
C LYS A 435 -11.21 -21.56 -23.41
N LYS A 436 -12.21 -22.18 -24.05
CA LYS A 436 -11.96 -23.01 -25.24
C LYS A 436 -11.38 -22.18 -26.38
N VAL A 437 -11.94 -21.00 -26.66
CA VAL A 437 -11.43 -20.09 -27.70
C VAL A 437 -9.97 -19.69 -27.44
N ILE A 438 -9.62 -19.35 -26.19
CA ILE A 438 -8.23 -19.02 -25.81
C ILE A 438 -7.28 -20.19 -26.11
N LEU A 439 -7.71 -21.43 -25.87
CA LEU A 439 -6.90 -22.61 -26.12
C LEU A 439 -6.76 -22.95 -27.62
N GLU A 440 -7.78 -22.67 -28.45
CA GLU A 440 -7.70 -22.89 -29.91
C GLU A 440 -6.70 -21.93 -30.58
N VAL A 441 -6.55 -20.70 -30.07
CA VAL A 441 -5.59 -19.71 -30.61
C VAL A 441 -4.18 -19.84 -30.03
N LYS A 442 -3.98 -20.75 -29.06
CA LYS A 442 -2.70 -20.97 -28.37
C LYS A 442 -1.50 -21.18 -29.32
N PRO A 443 -1.57 -22.02 -30.39
CA PRO A 443 -0.42 -22.24 -31.25
C PRO A 443 0.10 -20.95 -31.92
N MET A 444 -0.82 -20.07 -32.31
CA MET A 444 -0.51 -18.79 -32.96
C MET A 444 0.14 -17.80 -31.98
N LEU A 445 -0.32 -17.80 -30.72
CA LEU A 445 0.30 -17.04 -29.63
C LEU A 445 1.73 -17.53 -29.35
N GLU A 446 1.92 -18.84 -29.24
CA GLU A 446 3.24 -19.44 -28.98
C GLU A 446 4.25 -19.10 -30.08
N GLU A 447 3.84 -19.17 -31.35
CA GLU A 447 4.68 -18.80 -32.50
C GLU A 447 5.11 -17.34 -32.42
N SER A 448 4.14 -16.42 -32.27
CA SER A 448 4.39 -14.97 -32.22
C SER A 448 5.31 -14.57 -31.06
N ILE A 449 5.09 -15.16 -29.87
CA ILE A 449 5.88 -14.87 -28.68
C ILE A 449 7.28 -15.45 -28.78
N THR A 450 7.42 -16.64 -29.37
CA THR A 450 8.73 -17.25 -29.61
C THR A 450 9.56 -16.38 -30.56
N GLU A 451 8.97 -15.93 -31.66
CA GLU A 451 9.63 -15.03 -32.62
C GLU A 451 10.07 -13.72 -31.96
N LEU A 452 9.17 -13.07 -31.23
CA LEU A 452 9.46 -11.83 -30.51
C LEU A 452 10.64 -12.01 -29.55
N TYR A 453 10.59 -13.04 -28.70
CA TYR A 453 11.65 -13.29 -27.71
C TYR A 453 12.99 -13.63 -28.35
N CYS A 454 13.00 -14.52 -29.35
CA CYS A 454 14.22 -14.96 -30.03
C CYS A 454 14.87 -13.85 -30.87
N THR A 455 14.11 -12.81 -31.23
CA THR A 455 14.62 -11.67 -31.99
C THR A 455 15.12 -10.54 -31.09
N THR A 456 14.46 -10.30 -29.95
CA THR A 456 14.71 -9.10 -29.13
C THR A 456 15.48 -9.36 -27.84
N PHE A 457 15.46 -10.58 -27.31
CA PHE A 457 16.10 -10.97 -26.04
C PHE A 457 15.92 -9.93 -24.91
N PRO A 458 14.68 -9.52 -24.60
CA PRO A 458 14.45 -8.41 -23.69
C PRO A 458 14.89 -8.80 -22.28
N GLU A 459 15.41 -7.84 -21.50
CA GLU A 459 15.62 -8.04 -20.07
C GLU A 459 14.29 -8.03 -19.29
N CYS A 460 13.31 -7.27 -19.79
CA CYS A 460 11.95 -7.17 -19.26
C CYS A 460 10.94 -7.18 -20.41
N LEU A 461 10.04 -8.14 -20.40
CA LEU A 461 8.93 -8.24 -21.35
C LEU A 461 7.68 -7.60 -20.73
N LYS A 462 7.13 -6.60 -21.41
CA LYS A 462 5.88 -5.95 -21.03
C LYS A 462 4.74 -6.49 -21.87
N ILE A 463 3.66 -6.92 -21.22
CA ILE A 463 2.49 -7.51 -21.85
C ILE A 463 1.29 -6.66 -21.42
N ALA A 464 0.41 -6.29 -22.34
CA ALA A 464 -0.84 -5.61 -22.01
C ALA A 464 -2.01 -6.43 -22.55
N ASP A 465 -2.91 -6.86 -21.67
CA ASP A 465 -4.18 -7.48 -22.01
C ASP A 465 -5.28 -6.41 -21.98
N LEU A 466 -5.89 -6.14 -23.14
CA LEU A 466 -6.90 -5.11 -23.32
C LEU A 466 -8.28 -5.76 -23.45
N GLY A 467 -9.16 -5.50 -22.48
CA GLY A 467 -10.45 -6.19 -22.32
C GLY A 467 -10.34 -7.44 -21.46
N CYS A 468 -9.54 -7.37 -20.38
CA CYS A 468 -9.25 -8.52 -19.53
C CYS A 468 -10.50 -8.98 -18.74
N SER A 469 -10.71 -10.28 -18.61
CA SER A 469 -11.93 -10.80 -17.99
C SER A 469 -11.94 -10.72 -16.44
N SER A 470 -13.11 -10.88 -15.82
CA SER A 470 -13.30 -10.77 -14.36
C SER A 470 -12.92 -12.02 -13.54
N GLY A 471 -11.88 -12.77 -13.90
CA GLY A 471 -11.59 -14.04 -13.24
C GLY A 471 -10.31 -14.76 -13.67
N PRO A 472 -10.10 -16.02 -13.22
CA PRO A 472 -8.83 -16.72 -13.37
C PRO A 472 -8.47 -17.04 -14.83
N ASN A 473 -9.46 -17.02 -15.74
CA ASN A 473 -9.20 -17.18 -17.17
C ASN A 473 -8.36 -16.03 -17.75
N THR A 474 -8.37 -14.85 -17.13
CA THR A 474 -7.48 -13.73 -17.48
C THR A 474 -6.00 -14.10 -17.30
N LEU A 475 -5.69 -15.02 -16.39
CA LEU A 475 -4.32 -15.46 -16.14
C LEU A 475 -3.87 -16.60 -17.08
N LEU A 476 -4.80 -17.18 -17.85
CA LEU A 476 -4.49 -18.30 -18.74
C LEU A 476 -3.57 -17.89 -19.91
N PRO A 477 -3.86 -16.83 -20.69
CA PRO A 477 -2.93 -16.39 -21.73
C PRO A 477 -1.53 -16.05 -21.18
N LEU A 478 -1.47 -15.47 -19.98
CA LEU A 478 -0.20 -15.13 -19.33
C LEU A 478 0.60 -16.38 -18.97
N TRP A 479 -0.07 -17.42 -18.46
CA TRP A 479 0.55 -18.71 -18.21
C TRP A 479 1.23 -19.26 -19.47
N GLU A 480 0.50 -19.26 -20.59
CA GLU A 480 0.99 -19.77 -21.87
C GLU A 480 2.18 -18.98 -22.40
N ILE A 481 2.16 -17.64 -22.27
CA ILE A 481 3.27 -16.76 -22.67
C ILE A 481 4.53 -17.08 -21.84
N VAL A 482 4.40 -17.17 -20.52
CA VAL A 482 5.52 -17.46 -19.62
C VAL A 482 6.10 -18.85 -19.92
N GLU A 483 5.25 -19.86 -20.07
CA GLU A 483 5.68 -21.22 -20.40
C GLU A 483 6.41 -21.30 -21.75
N CYS A 484 5.89 -20.60 -22.76
CA CYS A 484 6.49 -20.53 -24.10
C CYS A 484 7.88 -19.89 -24.09
N ILE A 485 8.02 -18.75 -23.39
CA ILE A 485 9.32 -18.08 -23.24
C ILE A 485 10.29 -18.95 -22.44
N GLY A 486 9.82 -19.63 -21.40
CA GLY A 486 10.67 -20.49 -20.60
C GLY A 486 11.22 -21.67 -21.40
N ARG A 487 10.40 -22.31 -22.24
CA ARG A 487 10.87 -23.32 -23.21
C ARG A 487 11.95 -22.77 -24.13
N SER A 488 11.77 -21.54 -24.63
CA SER A 488 12.77 -20.86 -25.46
C SER A 488 14.06 -20.55 -24.68
N CYS A 489 13.96 -20.15 -23.42
CA CYS A 489 15.09 -19.89 -22.53
C CYS A 489 15.92 -21.15 -22.26
N VAL A 490 15.27 -22.27 -21.95
CA VAL A 490 15.92 -23.58 -21.77
C VAL A 490 16.68 -23.95 -23.04
N ARG A 491 16.02 -23.91 -24.20
CA ARG A 491 16.61 -24.26 -25.51
C ARG A 491 17.83 -23.41 -25.86
N LEU A 492 17.82 -22.14 -25.48
CA LEU A 492 18.88 -21.18 -25.79
C LEU A 492 19.90 -21.02 -24.66
N SER A 493 19.76 -21.75 -23.54
CA SER A 493 20.58 -21.62 -22.34
C SER A 493 20.65 -20.17 -21.81
N ARG A 494 19.52 -19.45 -21.85
CA ARG A 494 19.42 -18.04 -21.42
C ARG A 494 18.58 -17.91 -20.17
N LYS A 495 18.86 -16.86 -19.36
CA LYS A 495 17.97 -16.50 -18.26
C LYS A 495 16.64 -15.93 -18.81
N PRO A 496 15.50 -16.24 -18.17
CA PRO A 496 14.23 -15.66 -18.55
C PRO A 496 14.18 -14.16 -18.29
N PRO A 497 13.39 -13.41 -19.08
CA PRO A 497 13.15 -11.99 -18.83
C PRO A 497 12.31 -11.81 -17.56
N MET A 498 12.34 -10.60 -16.99
CA MET A 498 11.29 -10.18 -16.07
C MET A 498 9.98 -9.98 -16.83
N PHE A 499 8.84 -10.27 -16.20
CA PHE A 499 7.52 -10.04 -16.81
C PHE A 499 6.80 -8.93 -16.07
N GLN A 500 6.31 -7.95 -16.84
CA GLN A 500 5.43 -6.91 -16.36
C GLN A 500 4.15 -6.96 -17.20
N VAL A 501 3.06 -7.40 -16.58
CA VAL A 501 1.76 -7.55 -17.25
C VAL A 501 0.85 -6.40 -16.84
N PHE A 502 0.17 -5.77 -17.79
CA PHE A 502 -0.87 -4.78 -17.60
C PHE A 502 -2.22 -5.39 -17.97
N LEU A 503 -3.22 -5.32 -17.08
CA LEU A 503 -4.57 -5.84 -17.32
C LEU A 503 -5.54 -4.68 -17.37
N ASN A 504 -5.97 -4.30 -18.57
CA ASN A 504 -6.84 -3.14 -18.76
C ASN A 504 -8.27 -3.58 -19.12
N ASP A 505 -9.25 -3.00 -18.44
CA ASP A 505 -10.67 -3.08 -18.80
C ASP A 505 -11.40 -1.85 -18.23
N LEU A 506 -12.72 -1.78 -18.39
CA LEU A 506 -13.55 -0.75 -17.82
C LEU A 506 -13.46 -0.75 -16.27
N PRO A 507 -13.59 0.41 -15.61
CA PRO A 507 -13.48 0.53 -14.15
C PRO A 507 -14.38 -0.40 -13.33
N HIS A 508 -15.52 -0.81 -13.90
CA HIS A 508 -16.49 -1.70 -13.26
C HIS A 508 -16.17 -3.20 -13.43
N ASN A 509 -15.08 -3.55 -14.12
CA ASN A 509 -14.60 -4.94 -14.16
C ASN A 509 -14.15 -5.38 -12.77
N ASP A 510 -14.42 -6.63 -12.36
CA ASP A 510 -14.04 -7.14 -11.04
C ASP A 510 -12.55 -7.55 -10.99
N PHE A 511 -11.71 -6.52 -10.92
CA PHE A 511 -10.27 -6.63 -10.74
C PHE A 511 -9.89 -7.25 -9.40
N ASN A 512 -10.68 -7.00 -8.36
CA ASN A 512 -10.48 -7.60 -7.05
C ASN A 512 -10.49 -9.13 -7.08
N SER A 513 -11.40 -9.74 -7.83
CA SER A 513 -11.40 -11.19 -8.06
C SER A 513 -10.14 -11.69 -8.75
N ILE A 514 -9.61 -10.94 -9.72
CA ILE A 514 -8.32 -11.27 -10.37
C ILE A 514 -7.19 -11.21 -9.33
N PHE A 515 -7.11 -10.15 -8.51
CA PHE A 515 -6.01 -10.00 -7.55
C PHE A 515 -6.02 -11.05 -6.46
N ARG A 516 -7.19 -11.40 -5.93
CA ARG A 516 -7.35 -12.50 -4.97
C ARG A 516 -6.88 -13.83 -5.55
N SER A 517 -7.00 -14.03 -6.87
CA SER A 517 -6.52 -15.25 -7.55
C SER A 517 -5.00 -15.29 -7.79
N LEU A 518 -4.27 -14.18 -7.61
CA LEU A 518 -2.82 -14.14 -7.84
C LEU A 518 -2.06 -15.06 -6.89
N GLY A 519 -2.51 -15.20 -5.64
CA GLY A 519 -1.88 -16.11 -4.67
C GLY A 519 -1.86 -17.56 -5.18
N SER A 520 -3.02 -18.07 -5.59
CA SER A 520 -3.13 -19.43 -6.13
C SER A 520 -2.42 -19.61 -7.47
N PHE A 521 -2.36 -18.55 -8.29
CA PHE A 521 -1.55 -18.54 -9.51
C PHE A 521 -0.06 -18.73 -9.20
N TYR A 522 0.50 -17.97 -8.24
CA TYR A 522 1.90 -18.10 -7.85
C TYR A 522 2.19 -19.45 -7.17
N GLU A 523 1.28 -19.97 -6.34
CA GLU A 523 1.42 -21.31 -5.77
C GLU A 523 1.44 -22.41 -6.83
N LYS A 524 0.58 -22.28 -7.84
CA LYS A 524 0.57 -23.21 -8.98
C LYS A 524 1.92 -23.17 -9.71
N LEU A 525 2.48 -21.97 -9.94
CA LEU A 525 3.79 -21.83 -10.55
C LEU A 525 4.89 -22.51 -9.74
N GLU A 526 4.91 -22.33 -8.41
CA GLU A 526 5.90 -22.99 -7.54
C GLU A 526 5.75 -24.52 -7.56
N LYS A 527 4.52 -25.05 -7.54
CA LYS A 527 4.26 -26.51 -7.65
C LYS A 527 4.78 -27.10 -8.97
N GLU A 528 4.70 -26.38 -10.08
CA GLU A 528 5.25 -26.88 -11.36
C GLU A 528 6.78 -26.96 -11.37
N LYS A 529 7.49 -26.17 -10.54
CA LYS A 529 8.96 -26.27 -10.42
C LYS A 529 9.41 -27.58 -9.80
N GLU A 530 8.62 -28.09 -8.87
CA GLU A 530 8.92 -29.29 -8.08
C GLU A 530 8.68 -30.58 -8.86
N LYS A 531 7.95 -30.52 -9.98
CA LYS A 531 7.67 -31.71 -10.82
C LYS A 531 8.87 -32.13 -11.67
N GLU A 532 8.96 -33.44 -11.94
CA GLU A 532 9.82 -33.97 -12.99
C GLU A 532 9.45 -33.34 -14.34
N GLY A 533 10.43 -32.79 -15.06
CA GLY A 533 10.21 -31.99 -16.28
C GLY A 533 9.96 -30.49 -16.04
N GLY A 534 9.92 -30.01 -14.78
CA GLY A 534 9.74 -28.59 -14.43
C GLY A 534 10.92 -27.66 -14.74
N GLU A 535 11.82 -28.02 -15.67
CA GLU A 535 13.03 -27.25 -15.99
C GLU A 535 12.71 -25.82 -16.43
N VAL A 536 11.67 -25.66 -17.25
CA VAL A 536 11.10 -24.38 -17.69
C VAL A 536 10.78 -23.50 -16.48
N TRP A 537 10.11 -24.06 -15.46
CA TRP A 537 9.64 -23.33 -14.30
C TRP A 537 10.74 -23.05 -13.29
N ARG A 538 11.73 -23.94 -13.17
CA ARG A 538 12.92 -23.73 -12.32
C ARG A 538 13.75 -22.52 -12.74
N MET A 539 13.63 -22.07 -13.99
CA MET A 539 14.29 -20.85 -14.47
C MET A 539 13.60 -19.57 -14.02
N PHE A 540 12.30 -19.61 -13.74
CA PHE A 540 11.54 -18.44 -13.32
C PHE A 540 11.57 -18.32 -11.79
N ASP A 541 12.11 -17.23 -11.27
CA ASP A 541 11.75 -16.82 -9.91
C ASP A 541 10.30 -16.31 -9.98
N CYS A 542 9.35 -16.93 -9.27
CA CYS A 542 7.95 -16.47 -9.25
C CYS A 542 7.83 -15.08 -8.61
N ARG A 543 8.92 -14.57 -8.03
CA ARG A 543 9.06 -13.17 -7.62
C ARG A 543 9.29 -12.19 -8.79
N ASN A 544 9.52 -12.66 -10.01
CA ASN A 544 9.86 -11.83 -11.18
C ASN A 544 8.74 -11.69 -12.23
N ALA A 545 7.67 -12.47 -12.13
CA ALA A 545 6.44 -12.22 -12.88
C ALA A 545 5.51 -11.36 -12.03
N ARG A 546 5.14 -10.19 -12.55
CA ARG A 546 4.24 -9.25 -11.85
C ARG A 546 3.10 -8.84 -12.76
N ILE A 547 1.89 -8.98 -12.22
CA ILE A 547 0.64 -8.60 -12.86
C ILE A 547 0.17 -7.31 -12.21
N PHE A 548 0.01 -6.30 -13.03
CA PHE A 548 -0.45 -4.96 -12.71
C PHE A 548 -1.77 -4.74 -13.45
N PRO A 549 -2.89 -4.46 -12.80
CA PRO A 549 -4.05 -3.83 -13.45
C PRO A 549 -3.74 -2.41 -13.98
#